data_AF-A0A7S1WZZ5-F1
#
_entry.id   AF-A0A7S1WZZ5-F1
#
_cell.length_a   1.000
_cell.length_b   1.000
_cell.length_c   1.000
_cell.angle_alpha   90.00
_cell.angle_beta   90.00
_cell.angle_gamma   90.00
#
_symmetry.space_group_name_H-M   'P 1'
#
loop_
_entity.id
_entity.type
_entity.pdbx_description
1 polymer ?
#
loop_
_entity_poly.entity_id
_entity_poly.type
_entity_poly.pdbx_seq_one_letter_code
_entity_poly.pdbx_strand_id
1 'polypeptide(L)'
;TILGPTGARDVTASLKVDPLHSYLVIPFNSLPGQSGAFVVRTFSSAPLEVEQLPSPLQLRVADRWQGYTAGGGRSLETWGSNPQFLLTCPQRTKVLISVVRTDDGVDDARGDEEEFLGFTLTRPREVEDGLDRCLTVRSEDEVLFEAASNSAHNCTALVPVDPDKPYVLTPSTSGADVQAEFTVSVIGSSAVELVKFPAVRSMTLELKWDEESAGGCDLHPMWKKNPKFLLKTMMGGEFRINLTRVGGKKWRKGSGIDSMIGFYVLKSENPNGEIPVRSRPPFFPEQLPKMCLNF
;
A
#
# COMPACT_ATOMS: atom_id res chain seq x y z
N THR A 1 -24.40 -4.95 -11.05
CA THR A 1 -25.74 -5.14 -10.46
C THR A 1 -25.65 -6.22 -9.41
N ILE A 2 -25.89 -5.88 -8.14
CA ILE A 2 -26.03 -6.87 -7.07
C ILE A 2 -27.54 -7.11 -6.93
N LEU A 3 -27.99 -8.35 -7.09
CA LEU A 3 -29.35 -8.71 -6.71
C LEU A 3 -29.29 -9.18 -5.26
N GLY A 4 -30.01 -8.49 -4.38
CA GLY A 4 -30.15 -8.88 -2.99
C GLY A 4 -30.87 -10.24 -2.84
N PRO A 5 -30.81 -10.85 -1.65
CA PRO A 5 -31.51 -12.11 -1.38
C PRO A 5 -33.01 -11.99 -1.65
N THR A 6 -33.59 -13.01 -2.28
CA THR A 6 -35.02 -13.10 -2.61
C THR A 6 -35.55 -14.47 -2.22
N GLY A 7 -36.83 -14.53 -1.83
CA GLY A 7 -37.55 -15.80 -1.62
C GLY A 7 -38.02 -16.46 -2.92
N ALA A 8 -37.77 -15.84 -4.07
CA ALA A 8 -38.12 -16.40 -5.37
C ALA A 8 -37.26 -17.62 -5.72
N ARG A 9 -37.86 -18.58 -6.44
CA ARG A 9 -37.16 -19.77 -6.94
C ARG A 9 -36.07 -19.44 -7.96
N ASP A 10 -36.31 -18.42 -8.78
CA ASP A 10 -35.43 -17.99 -9.85
C ASP A 10 -35.18 -16.48 -9.72
N VAL A 11 -33.95 -16.06 -10.02
CA VAL A 11 -33.52 -14.65 -9.96
C VAL A 11 -32.75 -14.30 -11.24
N THR A 12 -33.10 -13.16 -11.85
CA THR A 12 -32.58 -12.76 -13.17
C THR A 12 -32.08 -11.32 -13.13
N ALA A 13 -30.87 -11.10 -13.64
CA ALA A 13 -30.33 -9.77 -13.94
C ALA A 13 -30.01 -9.64 -15.43
N SER A 14 -30.37 -8.51 -16.02
CA SER A 14 -29.86 -8.08 -17.32
C SER A 14 -28.71 -7.11 -17.10
N LEU A 15 -27.56 -7.37 -17.70
CA LEU A 15 -26.39 -6.50 -17.59
C LEU A 15 -25.74 -6.31 -18.96
N LYS A 16 -25.26 -5.09 -19.23
CA LYS A 16 -24.40 -4.82 -20.38
C LYS A 16 -22.97 -5.13 -19.98
N VAL A 17 -22.37 -6.10 -20.67
CA VAL A 17 -20.96 -6.46 -20.50
C VAL A 17 -20.09 -5.73 -21.50
N ASP A 18 -18.89 -5.36 -21.09
CA ASP A 18 -17.80 -4.89 -21.93
C ASP A 18 -16.90 -6.07 -22.29
N PRO A 19 -16.65 -6.37 -23.57
CA PRO A 19 -15.80 -7.48 -24.00
C PRO A 19 -14.34 -7.36 -23.54
N LEU A 20 -13.86 -6.19 -23.10
CA LEU A 20 -12.53 -6.01 -22.54
C LEU A 20 -12.42 -6.49 -21.08
N HIS A 21 -13.55 -6.84 -20.45
CA HIS A 21 -13.63 -7.23 -19.05
C HIS A 21 -14.14 -8.66 -18.87
N SER A 22 -13.79 -9.28 -17.74
CA SER A 22 -14.37 -10.56 -17.32
C SER A 22 -15.32 -10.35 -16.15
N TYR A 23 -16.41 -11.12 -16.12
CA TYR A 23 -17.46 -11.00 -15.12
C TYR A 23 -17.59 -12.30 -14.35
N LEU A 24 -17.67 -12.21 -13.02
CA LEU A 24 -17.83 -13.36 -12.13
C LEU A 24 -19.29 -13.43 -11.68
N VAL A 25 -19.91 -14.61 -11.82
CA VAL A 25 -21.23 -14.90 -11.28
C VAL A 25 -21.05 -15.76 -10.04
N ILE A 26 -21.32 -15.20 -8.86
CA ILE A 26 -21.24 -15.91 -7.58
C ILE A 26 -22.66 -16.18 -7.07
N PRO A 27 -23.20 -17.40 -7.27
CA PRO A 27 -24.44 -17.79 -6.61
C PRO A 27 -24.20 -17.95 -5.11
N PHE A 28 -25.11 -17.44 -4.28
CA PHE A 28 -25.03 -17.54 -2.82
C PHE A 28 -26.34 -18.05 -2.22
N ASN A 29 -26.26 -18.66 -1.04
CA ASN A 29 -27.39 -18.97 -0.18
C ASN A 29 -27.54 -17.89 0.91
N SER A 30 -28.71 -17.79 1.51
CA SER A 30 -28.97 -16.79 2.56
C SER A 30 -28.25 -17.06 3.87
N LEU A 31 -27.85 -18.31 4.14
CA LEU A 31 -27.15 -18.70 5.38
C LEU A 31 -25.94 -19.60 5.11
N PRO A 32 -24.82 -19.39 5.83
CA PRO A 32 -23.66 -20.29 5.77
C PRO A 32 -24.02 -21.75 6.10
N GLY A 33 -23.31 -22.69 5.47
CA GLY A 33 -23.43 -24.13 5.75
C GLY A 33 -24.64 -24.84 5.14
N GLN A 34 -25.57 -24.11 4.49
CA GLN A 34 -26.67 -24.74 3.77
C GLN A 34 -26.18 -25.39 2.47
N SER A 35 -26.54 -26.66 2.29
CA SER A 35 -26.27 -27.43 1.07
C SER A 35 -27.50 -27.50 0.19
N GLY A 36 -27.33 -27.34 -1.12
CA GLY A 36 -28.41 -27.45 -2.09
C GLY A 36 -27.88 -27.42 -3.53
N ALA A 37 -28.56 -28.11 -4.44
CA ALA A 37 -28.26 -28.03 -5.86
C ALA A 37 -28.81 -26.73 -6.45
N PHE A 38 -28.07 -26.11 -7.36
CA PHE A 38 -28.50 -24.92 -8.09
C PHE A 38 -28.11 -25.03 -9.56
N VAL A 39 -28.69 -24.18 -10.40
CA VAL A 39 -28.37 -24.08 -11.83
C VAL A 39 -28.15 -22.62 -12.18
N VAL A 40 -27.01 -22.29 -12.79
CA VAL A 40 -26.77 -20.98 -13.41
C VAL A 40 -27.10 -21.10 -14.89
N ARG A 41 -28.01 -20.24 -15.38
CA ARG A 41 -28.32 -20.12 -16.81
C ARG A 41 -27.97 -18.73 -17.30
N THR A 42 -27.23 -18.65 -18.39
CA THR A 42 -26.82 -17.40 -19.02
C THR A 42 -27.39 -17.30 -20.42
N PHE A 43 -27.91 -16.13 -20.77
CA PHE A 43 -28.48 -15.84 -22.08
C PHE A 43 -27.71 -14.67 -22.68
N SER A 44 -27.32 -14.79 -23.95
CA SER A 44 -26.58 -13.75 -24.68
C SER A 44 -27.03 -13.72 -26.13
N SER A 45 -27.06 -12.52 -26.72
CA SER A 45 -27.25 -12.33 -28.16
C SER A 45 -25.95 -12.47 -28.97
N ALA A 46 -24.81 -12.63 -28.29
CA ALA A 46 -23.48 -12.88 -28.86
C ALA A 46 -22.89 -14.19 -28.30
N PRO A 47 -21.88 -14.80 -28.95
CA PRO A 47 -21.18 -15.95 -28.40
C PRO A 47 -20.74 -15.72 -26.95
N LEU A 48 -21.01 -16.71 -26.10
CA LEU A 48 -20.72 -16.65 -24.67
C LEU A 48 -20.10 -17.98 -24.23
N GLU A 49 -19.04 -17.88 -23.45
CA GLU A 49 -18.47 -19.00 -22.72
C GLU A 49 -18.70 -18.79 -21.22
N VAL A 50 -19.16 -19.84 -20.56
CA VAL A 50 -19.30 -19.87 -19.10
C VAL A 50 -18.58 -21.10 -18.61
N GLU A 51 -17.55 -20.87 -17.82
CA GLU A 51 -16.76 -21.91 -17.18
C GLU A 51 -16.97 -21.86 -15.67
N GLN A 52 -17.17 -23.03 -15.06
CA GLN A 52 -17.05 -23.14 -13.62
C GLN A 52 -15.57 -23.06 -13.27
N LEU A 53 -15.16 -21.99 -12.59
CA LEU A 53 -13.82 -21.93 -12.03
C LEU A 53 -13.63 -23.13 -11.09
N PRO A 54 -12.46 -23.80 -11.09
CA PRO A 54 -12.17 -24.85 -10.13
C PRO A 54 -12.43 -24.34 -8.72
N SER A 55 -12.81 -25.25 -7.79
CA SER A 55 -13.07 -24.91 -6.39
C SER A 55 -12.03 -23.91 -5.92
N PRO A 56 -12.44 -22.67 -5.59
CA PRO A 56 -11.49 -21.59 -5.56
C PRO A 56 -10.51 -21.82 -4.42
N LEU A 57 -9.24 -21.64 -4.73
CA LEU A 57 -8.22 -21.53 -3.69
C LEU A 57 -8.47 -20.19 -3.01
N GLN A 58 -8.89 -20.27 -1.75
CA GLN A 58 -9.13 -19.11 -0.91
C GLN A 58 -8.02 -19.01 0.12
N LEU A 59 -7.24 -17.93 0.04
CA LEU A 59 -6.43 -17.47 1.14
C LEU A 59 -7.19 -16.40 1.91
N ARG A 60 -7.12 -16.47 3.24
CA ARG A 60 -7.72 -15.51 4.14
C ARG A 60 -6.75 -15.18 5.26
N VAL A 61 -6.51 -13.89 5.47
CA VAL A 61 -5.67 -13.37 6.55
C VAL A 61 -6.45 -12.31 7.32
N ALA A 62 -6.50 -12.45 8.64
CA ALA A 62 -7.07 -11.45 9.54
C ALA A 62 -5.96 -10.56 10.11
N ASP A 63 -6.22 -9.27 10.23
CA ASP A 63 -5.30 -8.28 10.78
C ASP A 63 -6.08 -7.05 11.29
N ARG A 64 -5.38 -6.00 11.73
CA ARG A 64 -6.02 -4.76 12.21
C ARG A 64 -5.21 -3.51 11.86
N TRP A 65 -5.91 -2.40 11.63
CA TRP A 65 -5.33 -1.07 11.72
C TRP A 65 -5.40 -0.63 13.18
N GLN A 66 -4.25 -0.38 13.81
CA GLN A 66 -4.19 0.01 15.23
C GLN A 66 -2.97 0.89 15.50
N GLY A 67 -3.19 2.00 16.21
CA GLY A 67 -2.13 2.96 16.51
C GLY A 67 -1.42 3.39 15.23
N TYR A 68 -0.09 3.23 15.18
CA TYR A 68 0.69 3.67 14.03
C TYR A 68 0.46 2.88 12.74
N THR A 69 -0.22 1.72 12.78
CA THR A 69 -0.55 0.98 11.54
C THR A 69 -1.84 1.47 10.89
N ALA A 70 -2.57 2.40 11.49
CA ALA A 70 -3.72 3.07 10.88
C ALA A 70 -3.23 4.24 9.98
N GLY A 71 -2.57 3.89 8.88
CA GLY A 71 -1.90 4.85 8.00
C GLY A 71 -2.84 5.68 7.13
N GLY A 72 -4.09 5.23 6.95
CA GLY A 72 -5.09 5.86 6.10
C GLY A 72 -4.82 5.72 4.60
N GLY A 73 -5.52 6.50 3.77
CA GLY A 73 -5.52 6.35 2.31
C GLY A 73 -4.18 6.70 1.66
N ARG A 74 -3.98 6.26 0.42
CA ARG A 74 -2.71 6.41 -0.33
C ARG A 74 -2.21 7.85 -0.46
N SER A 75 -3.11 8.82 -0.47
CA SER A 75 -2.78 10.25 -0.52
C SER A 75 -2.18 10.78 0.79
N LEU A 76 -2.26 10.02 1.88
CA LEU A 76 -1.71 10.40 3.18
C LEU A 76 -0.28 9.89 3.35
N GLU A 77 0.56 10.71 3.96
CA GLU A 77 1.99 10.40 4.12
C GLU A 77 2.25 9.19 5.05
N THR A 78 1.28 8.87 5.91
CA THR A 78 1.33 7.74 6.83
C THR A 78 0.92 6.42 6.19
N TRP A 79 0.48 6.42 4.92
CA TRP A 79 -0.03 5.23 4.21
C TRP A 79 0.94 4.05 4.25
N GLY A 80 2.25 4.29 4.15
CA GLY A 80 3.27 3.25 4.22
C GLY A 80 3.30 2.46 5.54
N SER A 81 2.66 2.98 6.59
CA SER A 81 2.53 2.31 7.88
C SER A 81 1.40 1.28 7.94
N ASN A 82 0.46 1.33 6.99
CA ASN A 82 -0.60 0.33 6.90
C ASN A 82 -0.02 -1.09 6.87
N PRO A 83 -0.75 -2.11 7.34
CA PRO A 83 -0.37 -3.50 7.10
C PRO A 83 -0.10 -3.73 5.61
N GLN A 84 0.92 -4.50 5.28
CA GLN A 84 1.24 -4.82 3.88
C GLN A 84 1.53 -6.30 3.75
N PHE A 85 1.14 -6.85 2.60
CA PHE A 85 1.27 -8.26 2.30
C PHE A 85 1.94 -8.44 0.95
N LEU A 86 2.93 -9.30 0.88
CA LEU A 86 3.51 -9.78 -0.37
C LEU A 86 2.53 -10.79 -0.98
N LEU A 87 2.01 -10.47 -2.16
CA LEU A 87 1.18 -11.33 -2.99
C LEU A 87 2.00 -11.82 -4.19
N THR A 88 2.11 -13.13 -4.32
CA THR A 88 2.79 -13.81 -5.45
C THR A 88 1.90 -14.90 -6.02
N CYS A 89 2.15 -15.28 -7.27
CA CYS A 89 1.49 -16.43 -7.90
C CYS A 89 2.50 -17.22 -8.75
N PRO A 90 2.35 -18.54 -8.87
CA PRO A 90 3.21 -19.37 -9.71
C PRO A 90 2.78 -19.35 -11.18
N GLN A 91 1.55 -18.93 -11.47
CA GLN A 91 0.99 -18.84 -12.83
C GLN A 91 0.08 -17.63 -12.95
N ARG A 92 -0.01 -17.11 -14.18
CA ARG A 92 -0.86 -15.96 -14.47
C ARG A 92 -2.32 -16.31 -14.22
N THR A 93 -2.99 -15.54 -13.37
CA THR A 93 -4.38 -15.80 -13.00
C THR A 93 -5.14 -14.50 -12.72
N LYS A 94 -6.47 -14.56 -12.71
CA LYS A 94 -7.32 -13.50 -12.16
C LYS A 94 -7.75 -13.91 -10.76
N VAL A 95 -7.56 -13.03 -9.79
CA VAL A 95 -7.96 -13.25 -8.40
C VAL A 95 -8.98 -12.21 -7.97
N LEU A 96 -9.98 -12.63 -7.21
CA LEU A 96 -10.87 -11.73 -6.49
C LEU A 96 -10.21 -11.40 -5.15
N ILE A 97 -9.86 -10.13 -4.96
CA ILE A 97 -9.32 -9.62 -3.70
C ILE A 97 -10.43 -8.89 -2.98
N SER A 98 -10.66 -9.24 -1.71
CA SER A 98 -11.67 -8.63 -0.86
C SER A 98 -11.06 -8.23 0.47
N VAL A 99 -11.27 -6.97 0.86
CA VAL A 99 -10.96 -6.44 2.19
C VAL A 99 -12.29 -6.18 2.88
N VAL A 100 -12.48 -6.76 4.05
CA VAL A 100 -13.73 -6.65 4.82
C VAL A 100 -13.39 -6.30 6.26
N ARG A 101 -14.01 -5.27 6.81
CA ARG A 101 -13.97 -4.97 8.25
C ARG A 101 -14.72 -6.03 9.02
N THR A 102 -14.13 -6.50 10.12
CA THR A 102 -14.68 -7.58 10.95
C THR A 102 -14.92 -7.16 12.39
N ASP A 103 -14.77 -5.88 12.70
CA ASP A 103 -15.10 -5.34 14.00
C ASP A 103 -16.63 -5.28 14.19
N ASP A 104 -17.10 -5.90 15.27
CA ASP A 104 -18.50 -5.94 15.66
C ASP A 104 -18.94 -4.56 16.18
N GLY A 105 -19.79 -3.85 15.44
CA GLY A 105 -20.52 -2.68 15.99
C GLY A 105 -20.54 -1.39 15.18
N VAL A 106 -20.20 -1.39 13.89
CA VAL A 106 -20.65 -0.29 13.03
C VAL A 106 -22.10 -0.56 12.66
N ASP A 107 -23.02 -0.10 13.51
CA ASP A 107 -24.40 0.19 13.10
C ASP A 107 -24.34 0.93 11.76
N ASP A 108 -25.27 0.63 10.85
CA ASP A 108 -25.54 1.35 9.59
C ASP A 108 -25.89 2.86 9.79
N ALA A 109 -25.54 3.45 10.94
CA ALA A 109 -25.89 4.78 11.38
C ALA A 109 -24.64 5.67 11.45
N ARG A 110 -24.54 6.52 10.42
CA ARG A 110 -23.57 7.62 10.22
C ARG A 110 -22.25 7.20 9.60
N GLY A 111 -22.31 6.75 8.35
CA GLY A 111 -21.19 7.02 7.46
C GLY A 111 -21.07 8.53 7.32
N ASP A 112 -19.99 9.10 7.85
CA ASP A 112 -19.49 10.35 7.28
C ASP A 112 -19.27 10.05 5.78
N GLU A 113 -19.79 10.92 4.90
CA GLU A 113 -19.85 10.69 3.44
C GLU A 113 -18.47 10.51 2.77
N GLU A 114 -17.38 10.54 3.55
CA GLU A 114 -15.98 10.45 3.15
C GLU A 114 -15.27 9.17 3.63
N GLU A 115 -15.95 8.26 4.34
CA GLU A 115 -15.36 6.97 4.72
C GLU A 115 -15.41 5.95 3.57
N PHE A 116 -14.23 5.65 3.02
CA PHE A 116 -14.05 4.57 2.06
C PHE A 116 -13.10 3.51 2.61
N LEU A 117 -13.37 2.26 2.26
CA LEU A 117 -12.44 1.15 2.43
C LEU A 117 -11.81 0.82 1.08
N GLY A 118 -10.51 0.54 1.06
CA GLY A 118 -9.81 0.23 -0.18
C GLY A 118 -8.58 -0.63 0.02
N PHE A 119 -7.95 -0.94 -1.10
CA PHE A 119 -6.61 -1.50 -1.14
C PHE A 119 -5.86 -1.07 -2.39
N THR A 120 -4.55 -1.04 -2.27
CA THR A 120 -3.63 -0.76 -3.38
C THR A 120 -2.71 -1.95 -3.59
N LEU A 121 -2.42 -2.28 -4.85
CA LEU A 121 -1.30 -3.13 -5.23
C LEU A 121 -0.17 -2.26 -5.78
N THR A 122 1.00 -2.38 -5.17
CA THR A 122 2.21 -1.68 -5.61
C THR A 122 3.32 -2.66 -5.95
N ARG A 123 4.32 -2.22 -6.71
CA ARG A 123 5.54 -3.01 -6.90
C ARG A 123 6.33 -3.07 -5.58
N PRO A 124 6.77 -4.25 -5.11
CA PRO A 124 7.67 -4.33 -3.96
C PRO A 124 8.99 -3.68 -4.30
N ARG A 125 9.67 -3.22 -3.25
CA ARG A 125 11.02 -2.71 -3.40
C ARG A 125 12.01 -3.88 -3.36
N GLU A 126 12.95 -3.88 -4.30
CA GLU A 126 14.06 -4.83 -4.28
C GLU A 126 15.12 -4.36 -3.27
N VAL A 127 15.59 -5.30 -2.44
CA VAL A 127 16.69 -5.15 -1.50
C VAL A 127 17.65 -6.34 -1.66
N GLU A 128 18.85 -6.25 -1.10
CA GLU A 128 19.91 -7.26 -1.27
C GLU A 128 19.43 -8.68 -0.91
N ASP A 129 18.61 -8.80 0.14
CA ASP A 129 18.09 -10.09 0.64
C ASP A 129 16.64 -10.38 0.22
N GLY A 130 16.13 -9.73 -0.84
CA GLY A 130 14.84 -10.07 -1.44
C GLY A 130 13.91 -8.88 -1.66
N LEU A 131 12.65 -9.03 -1.24
CA LEU A 131 11.59 -8.06 -1.48
C LEU A 131 11.15 -7.38 -0.20
N ASP A 132 10.85 -6.09 -0.29
CA ASP A 132 10.50 -5.25 0.84
C ASP A 132 9.23 -4.43 0.57
N ARG A 133 8.69 -3.88 1.66
CA ARG A 133 7.48 -3.06 1.74
C ARG A 133 7.53 -1.84 0.81
N CYS A 134 6.37 -1.37 0.39
CA CYS A 134 6.23 -0.06 -0.25
C CYS A 134 5.96 1.01 0.81
N LEU A 135 6.98 1.76 1.22
CA LEU A 135 6.83 2.83 2.23
C LEU A 135 6.29 4.14 1.65
N THR A 136 6.58 4.39 0.38
CA THR A 136 6.24 5.63 -0.34
C THR A 136 6.03 5.27 -1.80
N VAL A 137 4.97 5.79 -2.41
CA VAL A 137 4.77 5.73 -3.87
C VAL A 137 5.49 6.91 -4.50
N ARG A 138 6.48 6.65 -5.34
CA ARG A 138 7.35 7.68 -5.96
C ARG A 138 6.83 8.16 -7.30
N SER A 139 6.09 7.30 -7.99
CA SER A 139 5.46 7.56 -9.28
C SER A 139 4.21 6.73 -9.41
N GLU A 140 3.22 7.21 -10.17
CA GLU A 140 2.00 6.46 -10.44
C GLU A 140 2.26 5.09 -11.10
N ASP A 141 3.38 4.93 -11.83
CA ASP A 141 3.78 3.64 -12.44
C ASP A 141 4.15 2.55 -11.41
N GLU A 142 4.35 2.91 -10.14
CA GLU A 142 4.55 1.95 -9.05
C GLU A 142 3.22 1.38 -8.54
N VAL A 143 2.10 2.05 -8.83
CA VAL A 143 0.74 1.60 -8.52
C VAL A 143 0.27 0.69 -9.65
N LEU A 144 0.18 -0.59 -9.35
CA LEU A 144 -0.21 -1.62 -10.31
C LEU A 144 -1.72 -1.79 -10.36
N PHE A 145 -2.40 -1.53 -9.25
CA PHE A 145 -3.86 -1.59 -9.14
C PHE A 145 -4.31 -0.81 -7.91
N GLU A 146 -5.50 -0.22 -7.96
CA GLU A 146 -6.14 0.43 -6.81
C GLU A 146 -7.64 0.19 -6.87
N ALA A 147 -8.22 -0.16 -5.72
CA ALA A 147 -9.66 -0.28 -5.54
C ALA A 147 -10.08 0.44 -4.27
N ALA A 148 -11.16 1.19 -4.38
CA ALA A 148 -11.84 1.83 -3.27
C ALA A 148 -13.34 1.56 -3.39
N SER A 149 -14.01 1.47 -2.25
CA SER A 149 -15.44 1.29 -2.13
C SER A 149 -16.00 2.44 -1.32
N ASN A 150 -17.14 3.00 -1.75
CA ASN A 150 -17.89 3.97 -0.95
C ASN A 150 -18.56 3.32 0.28
N SER A 151 -18.36 2.02 0.49
CA SER A 151 -18.67 1.35 1.74
C SER A 151 -17.44 1.34 2.64
N ALA A 152 -17.63 1.75 3.90
CA ALA A 152 -16.62 1.61 4.94
C ALA A 152 -16.37 0.13 5.32
N HIS A 153 -17.25 -0.81 4.93
CA HIS A 153 -17.23 -2.19 5.42
C HIS A 153 -16.53 -3.19 4.51
N ASN A 154 -16.66 -3.02 3.19
CA ASN A 154 -16.04 -3.94 2.25
C ASN A 154 -15.56 -3.23 0.98
N CYS A 155 -14.44 -3.71 0.47
CA CYS A 155 -13.92 -3.37 -0.85
C CYS A 155 -13.51 -4.65 -1.55
N THR A 156 -14.01 -4.87 -2.77
CA THR A 156 -13.72 -6.08 -3.54
C THR A 156 -13.43 -5.73 -4.99
N ALA A 157 -12.37 -6.31 -5.56
CA ALA A 157 -12.07 -6.16 -6.98
C ALA A 157 -11.43 -7.42 -7.57
N LEU A 158 -11.65 -7.60 -8.88
CA LEU A 158 -11.02 -8.66 -9.67
C LEU A 158 -9.71 -8.12 -10.26
N VAL A 159 -8.60 -8.76 -9.95
CA VAL A 159 -7.25 -8.29 -10.30
C VAL A 159 -6.51 -9.36 -11.11
N PRO A 160 -5.92 -9.01 -12.26
CA PRO A 160 -4.95 -9.87 -12.92
C PRO A 160 -3.61 -9.87 -12.17
N VAL A 161 -3.11 -11.05 -11.81
CA VAL A 161 -1.80 -11.24 -11.18
C VAL A 161 -0.91 -12.11 -12.06
N ASP A 162 0.29 -11.62 -12.34
CA ASP A 162 1.30 -12.26 -13.19
C ASP A 162 2.38 -12.93 -12.31
N PRO A 163 2.90 -14.11 -12.71
CA PRO A 163 3.84 -14.86 -11.88
C PRO A 163 5.22 -14.22 -11.80
N ASP A 164 5.61 -13.48 -12.85
CA ASP A 164 6.89 -12.78 -12.92
C ASP A 164 6.86 -11.43 -12.17
N LYS A 165 5.76 -11.10 -11.51
CA LYS A 165 5.56 -9.82 -10.82
C LYS A 165 5.08 -10.07 -9.40
N PRO A 166 5.92 -9.88 -8.38
CA PRO A 166 5.42 -9.82 -7.02
C PRO A 166 4.65 -8.50 -6.80
N TYR A 167 3.65 -8.52 -5.91
CA TYR A 167 2.81 -7.38 -5.57
C TYR A 167 2.85 -7.11 -4.07
N VAL A 168 2.82 -5.84 -3.68
CA VAL A 168 2.57 -5.43 -2.29
C VAL A 168 1.11 -4.98 -2.19
N LEU A 169 0.31 -5.78 -1.50
CA LEU A 169 -1.08 -5.49 -1.18
C LEU A 169 -1.15 -4.69 0.13
N THR A 170 -1.73 -3.50 0.05
CA THR A 170 -1.90 -2.59 1.18
C THR A 170 -3.38 -2.27 1.38
N PRO A 171 -4.08 -2.90 2.35
CA PRO A 171 -5.42 -2.50 2.72
C PRO A 171 -5.37 -1.19 3.53
N SER A 172 -6.29 -0.28 3.25
CA SER A 172 -6.32 1.05 3.88
C SER A 172 -7.74 1.58 4.04
N THR A 173 -7.96 2.35 5.11
CA THR A 173 -9.12 3.22 5.32
C THR A 173 -8.93 4.57 4.62
N SER A 174 -9.97 5.40 4.55
CA SER A 174 -9.86 6.76 3.99
C SER A 174 -8.97 7.67 4.85
N GLY A 175 -9.30 7.78 6.14
CA GLY A 175 -8.57 8.58 7.12
C GLY A 175 -7.45 7.80 7.82
N ALA A 176 -6.42 8.52 8.25
CA ALA A 176 -5.44 8.02 9.21
C ALA A 176 -6.09 7.85 10.60
N ASP A 177 -5.44 7.07 11.47
CA ASP A 177 -5.88 6.79 12.85
C ASP A 177 -7.24 6.06 13.00
N VAL A 178 -7.88 5.68 11.89
CA VAL A 178 -9.07 4.81 11.90
C VAL A 178 -8.65 3.41 12.34
N GLN A 179 -9.12 3.00 13.52
CA GLN A 179 -8.82 1.69 14.07
C GLN A 179 -9.96 0.72 13.78
N ALA A 180 -9.62 -0.43 13.19
CA ALA A 180 -10.58 -1.48 12.90
C ALA A 180 -9.87 -2.82 12.68
N GLU A 181 -10.59 -3.90 12.94
CA GLU A 181 -10.18 -5.25 12.55
C GLU A 181 -10.65 -5.52 11.12
N PHE A 182 -9.85 -6.24 10.35
CA PHE A 182 -10.21 -6.58 8.98
C PHE A 182 -9.71 -7.97 8.57
N THR A 183 -10.27 -8.44 7.47
CA THR A 183 -9.85 -9.64 6.79
C THR A 183 -9.56 -9.33 5.33
N VAL A 184 -8.40 -9.79 4.84
CA VAL A 184 -8.07 -9.86 3.41
C VAL A 184 -8.36 -11.28 2.93
N SER A 185 -9.17 -11.42 1.88
CA SER A 185 -9.38 -12.67 1.17
C SER A 185 -8.89 -12.56 -0.26
N VAL A 186 -8.11 -13.54 -0.72
CA VAL A 186 -7.69 -13.69 -2.12
C VAL A 186 -8.24 -15.00 -2.63
N ILE A 187 -9.09 -14.93 -3.65
CA ILE A 187 -9.84 -16.07 -4.18
C ILE A 187 -9.45 -16.21 -5.65
N GLY A 188 -8.88 -17.34 -6.04
CA GLY A 188 -8.43 -17.60 -7.41
C GLY A 188 -8.68 -19.02 -7.88
N SER A 189 -8.64 -19.23 -9.20
CA SER A 189 -8.64 -20.57 -9.81
C SER A 189 -7.26 -21.24 -9.77
N SER A 190 -6.20 -20.47 -9.47
CA SER A 190 -4.82 -20.94 -9.31
C SER A 190 -4.29 -20.56 -7.93
N ALA A 191 -3.30 -21.32 -7.45
CA ALA A 191 -2.68 -21.04 -6.16
C ALA A 191 -2.03 -19.67 -6.18
N VAL A 192 -2.11 -18.97 -5.06
CA VAL A 192 -1.39 -17.71 -4.79
C VAL A 192 -0.83 -17.81 -3.40
N GLU A 193 0.18 -17.00 -3.09
CA GLU A 193 0.75 -16.88 -1.75
C GLU A 193 0.54 -15.47 -1.23
N LEU A 194 0.27 -15.34 0.07
CA LEU A 194 0.08 -14.06 0.73
C LEU A 194 0.87 -14.05 2.04
N VAL A 195 1.94 -13.25 2.11
CA VAL A 195 2.85 -13.20 3.26
C VAL A 195 2.86 -11.80 3.86
N LYS A 196 2.57 -11.68 5.16
CA LYS A 196 2.57 -10.38 5.86
C LYS A 196 3.99 -9.86 6.07
N PHE A 197 4.21 -8.58 5.74
CA PHE A 197 5.45 -7.89 6.09
C PHE A 197 5.47 -7.46 7.57
N PRO A 198 6.64 -7.41 8.22
CA PRO A 198 6.78 -6.88 9.58
C PRO A 198 6.28 -5.43 9.68
N ALA A 199 5.55 -5.09 10.74
CA ALA A 199 5.00 -3.76 10.96
C ALA A 199 6.11 -2.68 11.04
N VAL A 200 5.85 -1.51 10.47
CA VAL A 200 6.77 -0.37 10.48
C VAL A 200 5.97 0.88 10.76
N ARG A 201 6.57 1.81 11.50
CA ARG A 201 6.00 3.14 11.73
C ARG A 201 6.62 4.12 10.73
N SER A 202 5.81 4.70 9.86
CA SER A 202 6.21 5.85 9.06
C SER A 202 5.96 7.14 9.84
N MET A 203 6.83 8.12 9.64
CA MET A 203 6.64 9.48 10.09
C MET A 203 7.18 10.39 9.00
N THR A 204 6.35 11.33 8.56
CA THR A 204 6.70 12.27 7.50
C THR A 204 6.61 13.69 8.03
N LEU A 205 7.54 14.53 7.58
CA LEU A 205 7.65 15.93 7.96
C LEU A 205 7.79 16.74 6.67
N GLU A 206 6.71 17.38 6.23
CA GLU A 206 6.76 18.31 5.10
C GLU A 206 7.38 19.64 5.52
N LEU A 207 8.58 19.92 5.01
CA LEU A 207 9.32 21.14 5.30
C LEU A 207 9.94 21.71 4.03
N LYS A 208 10.35 22.98 4.10
CA LYS A 208 11.05 23.66 3.01
C LYS A 208 12.36 24.25 3.50
N TRP A 209 13.35 24.32 2.60
CA TRP A 209 14.46 25.25 2.74
C TRP A 209 14.02 26.61 2.21
N ASP A 210 14.14 27.63 3.04
CA ASP A 210 13.92 29.04 2.71
C ASP A 210 15.25 29.82 2.75
N GLU A 211 15.18 31.14 2.57
CA GLU A 211 16.37 32.01 2.54
C GLU A 211 17.22 31.93 3.81
N GLU A 212 16.61 31.61 4.95
CA GLU A 212 17.30 31.54 6.24
C GLU A 212 17.87 30.15 6.51
N SER A 213 17.25 29.10 5.98
CA SER A 213 17.59 27.70 6.26
C SER A 213 18.34 26.99 5.13
N ALA A 214 18.36 27.52 3.91
CA ALA A 214 19.04 26.95 2.73
C ALA A 214 20.59 27.05 2.82
N GLY A 215 21.19 26.29 3.73
CA GLY A 215 22.61 26.38 4.06
C GLY A 215 23.57 25.70 3.07
N GLY A 216 23.08 24.85 2.17
CA GLY A 216 23.90 24.03 1.26
C GLY A 216 24.48 22.79 1.95
N CYS A 217 25.32 22.02 1.23
CA CYS A 217 26.08 20.89 1.79
C CYS A 217 27.25 21.37 2.69
N ASP A 218 27.97 20.45 3.30
CA ASP A 218 29.06 20.72 4.26
C ASP A 218 30.24 21.54 3.71
N LEU A 219 30.36 21.65 2.38
CA LEU A 219 31.31 22.54 1.71
C LEU A 219 30.95 24.03 1.85
N HIS A 220 29.71 24.36 2.21
CA HIS A 220 29.23 25.72 2.38
C HIS A 220 29.24 26.13 3.86
N PRO A 221 29.84 27.27 4.26
CA PRO A 221 29.87 27.71 5.66
C PRO A 221 28.49 27.84 6.32
N MET A 222 27.46 28.06 5.51
CA MET A 222 26.07 28.20 5.96
C MET A 222 25.37 26.86 6.20
N TRP A 223 26.00 25.70 5.97
CA TRP A 223 25.37 24.38 6.13
C TRP A 223 24.78 24.16 7.53
N LYS A 224 25.34 24.81 8.54
CA LYS A 224 24.85 24.78 9.92
C LYS A 224 23.46 25.41 10.07
N LYS A 225 23.00 26.22 9.11
CA LYS A 225 21.64 26.78 9.07
C LYS A 225 20.58 25.80 8.59
N ASN A 226 20.97 24.67 7.97
CA ASN A 226 20.00 23.65 7.55
C ASN A 226 19.15 23.16 8.74
N PRO A 227 17.86 22.84 8.52
CA PRO A 227 17.02 22.20 9.52
C PRO A 227 17.68 20.92 10.05
N LYS A 228 17.54 20.66 11.34
CA LYS A 228 18.10 19.49 12.02
C LYS A 228 17.00 18.75 12.73
N PHE A 229 17.03 17.44 12.59
CA PHE A 229 16.05 16.54 13.19
C PHE A 229 16.78 15.57 14.10
N LEU A 230 16.22 15.41 15.29
CA LEU A 230 16.74 14.47 16.27
C LEU A 230 15.92 13.19 16.20
N LEU A 231 16.55 12.12 15.69
CA LEU A 231 15.96 10.80 15.73
C LEU A 231 16.11 10.22 17.15
N LYS A 232 15.00 10.21 17.91
CA LYS A 232 14.95 9.54 19.21
C LYS A 232 14.24 8.19 19.05
N THR A 233 14.90 7.14 19.51
CA THR A 233 14.28 5.82 19.63
C THR A 233 14.39 5.31 21.06
N MET A 234 13.34 4.65 21.54
CA MET A 234 13.31 4.00 22.85
C MET A 234 13.97 2.61 22.82
N MET A 235 14.16 2.05 21.63
CA MET A 235 14.76 0.73 21.40
C MET A 235 15.71 0.78 20.19
N GLY A 236 16.80 0.00 20.22
CA GLY A 236 17.65 -0.16 19.03
C GLY A 236 16.89 -0.79 17.87
N GLY A 237 17.30 -0.49 16.64
CA GLY A 237 16.68 -1.02 15.43
C GLY A 237 17.28 -0.43 14.17
N GLU A 238 16.88 -0.97 13.01
CA GLU A 238 17.21 -0.41 11.72
C GLU A 238 16.19 0.68 11.35
N PHE A 239 16.70 1.83 10.88
CA PHE A 239 15.88 2.95 10.47
C PHE A 239 16.15 3.28 9.02
N ARG A 240 15.08 3.55 8.29
CA ARG A 240 15.18 4.04 6.91
C ARG A 240 14.75 5.49 6.86
N ILE A 241 15.64 6.34 6.35
CA ILE A 241 15.37 7.76 6.13
C ILE A 241 15.25 7.98 4.63
N ASN A 242 14.12 8.51 4.20
CA ASN A 242 13.90 8.96 2.84
C ASN A 242 13.82 10.50 2.83
N LEU A 243 14.56 11.12 1.93
CA LEU A 243 14.46 12.56 1.65
C LEU A 243 13.99 12.71 0.21
N THR A 244 12.81 13.30 0.04
CA THR A 244 12.20 13.53 -1.27
C THR A 244 11.95 15.02 -1.48
N ARG A 245 12.17 15.49 -2.71
CA ARG A 245 11.78 16.85 -3.09
C ARG A 245 10.28 16.90 -3.39
N VAL A 246 9.58 17.79 -2.72
CA VAL A 246 8.15 18.05 -2.92
C VAL A 246 7.96 19.32 -3.77
N GLY A 247 7.10 19.28 -4.78
CA GLY A 247 6.69 20.43 -5.60
C GLY A 247 7.15 20.44 -7.08
N GLY A 248 6.25 20.84 -7.98
CA GLY A 248 6.45 20.83 -9.45
C GLY A 248 7.15 22.07 -10.05
N LYS A 249 7.51 23.08 -9.24
CA LYS A 249 8.36 24.17 -9.73
C LYS A 249 9.79 23.66 -9.80
N LYS A 250 10.33 23.64 -11.02
CA LYS A 250 11.74 23.31 -11.30
C LYS A 250 12.63 24.05 -10.32
N TRP A 251 13.19 23.32 -9.36
CA TRP A 251 14.39 23.74 -8.64
C TRP A 251 15.38 24.26 -9.69
N ARG A 252 16.19 25.28 -9.36
CA ARG A 252 17.15 25.89 -10.30
C ARG A 252 17.79 24.78 -11.15
N LYS A 253 17.68 24.88 -12.47
CA LYS A 253 18.34 23.95 -13.41
C LYS A 253 19.86 24.15 -13.29
N GLY A 254 20.44 23.60 -12.24
CA GLY A 254 21.88 23.41 -12.13
C GLY A 254 22.25 22.13 -12.88
N SER A 255 23.35 22.16 -13.62
CA SER A 255 23.95 20.94 -14.17
C SER A 255 24.69 20.20 -13.06
N GLY A 256 24.45 18.90 -12.90
CA GLY A 256 25.25 18.05 -12.00
C GLY A 256 24.93 18.25 -10.51
N ILE A 257 25.98 18.44 -9.69
CA ILE A 257 25.93 18.46 -8.21
C ILE A 257 24.98 19.54 -7.67
N ASP A 258 24.83 20.67 -8.36
CA ASP A 258 23.95 21.78 -7.98
C ASP A 258 22.45 21.41 -7.96
N SER A 259 22.11 20.25 -8.54
CA SER A 259 20.77 19.69 -8.53
C SER A 259 20.61 18.51 -7.56
N MET A 260 21.61 18.16 -6.76
CA MET A 260 21.54 17.04 -5.82
C MET A 260 20.86 17.44 -4.49
N ILE A 261 20.26 16.46 -3.83
CA ILE A 261 19.89 16.53 -2.40
C ILE A 261 20.55 15.38 -1.67
N GLY A 262 20.80 15.59 -0.38
CA GLY A 262 21.34 14.57 0.50
C GLY A 262 21.14 14.99 1.95
N PHE A 263 21.41 14.07 2.86
CA PHE A 263 21.38 14.33 4.30
C PHE A 263 22.57 13.63 4.95
N TYR A 264 22.96 14.12 6.11
CA TYR A 264 23.99 13.51 6.95
C TYR A 264 23.32 12.89 8.17
N VAL A 265 23.73 11.68 8.53
CA VAL A 265 23.36 11.06 9.80
C VAL A 265 24.54 11.25 10.75
N LEU A 266 24.38 12.12 11.74
CA LEU A 266 25.41 12.44 12.72
C LEU A 266 25.01 11.87 14.08
N LYS A 267 25.94 11.20 14.75
CA LYS A 267 25.75 10.74 16.13
C LYS A 267 25.90 11.94 17.08
N SER A 268 24.87 12.22 17.87
CA SER A 268 24.97 13.23 18.93
C SER A 268 25.76 12.71 20.13
N GLU A 269 26.41 13.60 20.87
CA GLU A 269 27.07 13.23 22.14
C GLU A 269 26.04 12.95 23.24
N ASN A 270 24.92 13.68 23.19
CA ASN A 270 23.90 13.70 24.23
C ASN A 270 22.51 13.43 23.63
N PRO A 271 21.53 12.90 24.40
CA PRO A 271 20.14 12.70 23.94
C PRO A 271 19.40 13.98 23.52
N ASN A 272 19.97 15.15 23.77
CA ASN A 272 19.41 16.46 23.42
C ASN A 272 19.87 16.96 22.03
N GLY A 273 20.72 16.20 21.32
CA GLY A 273 21.13 16.53 19.96
C GLY A 273 22.26 17.55 19.86
N GLU A 274 23.05 17.74 20.93
CA GLU A 274 24.28 18.54 20.85
C GLU A 274 25.27 17.88 19.87
N ILE A 275 25.70 18.67 18.88
CA ILE A 275 26.68 18.27 17.86
C ILE A 275 28.07 18.71 18.38
N PRO A 276 29.05 17.80 18.51
CA PRO A 276 30.39 18.17 18.95
C PRO A 276 30.97 19.32 18.13
N VAL A 277 31.61 20.29 18.79
CA VAL A 277 32.29 21.42 18.11
C VAL A 277 33.36 20.94 17.11
N ARG A 278 33.86 19.70 17.29
CA ARG A 278 34.88 19.06 16.44
C ARG A 278 34.34 18.06 15.40
N SER A 279 33.05 17.72 15.40
CA SER A 279 32.49 16.88 14.34
C SER A 279 32.38 17.69 13.06
N ARG A 280 33.46 17.71 12.28
CA ARG A 280 33.31 17.74 10.82
C ARG A 280 32.45 16.53 10.46
N PRO A 281 31.51 16.62 9.49
CA PRO A 281 30.93 15.41 8.93
C PRO A 281 32.09 14.46 8.56
N PRO A 282 31.96 13.16 8.84
CA PRO A 282 33.06 12.24 8.58
C PRO A 282 33.46 12.41 7.12
N PHE A 283 34.71 12.82 6.89
CA PHE A 283 35.38 12.54 5.63
C PHE A 283 35.17 11.05 5.40
N PHE A 284 34.57 10.72 4.25
CA PHE A 284 34.26 9.36 3.84
C PHE A 284 35.29 8.37 4.39
N PRO A 285 34.94 7.46 5.32
CA PRO A 285 35.83 6.35 5.60
C PRO A 285 35.98 5.57 4.30
N GLU A 286 37.22 5.27 3.90
CA GLU A 286 37.61 4.58 2.66
C GLU A 286 37.04 3.15 2.51
N GLN A 287 36.01 2.77 3.27
CA GLN A 287 35.39 1.46 3.24
C GLN A 287 33.87 1.58 3.44
N LEU A 288 33.16 1.94 2.38
CA LEU A 288 31.79 1.48 2.16
C LEU A 288 31.74 0.79 0.79
N PRO A 289 31.02 -0.35 0.67
CA PRO A 289 30.82 -1.00 -0.61
C PRO A 289 30.10 -0.03 -1.54
N LYS A 290 30.51 -0.07 -2.81
CA LYS A 290 29.99 0.73 -3.94
C LYS A 290 28.45 0.69 -3.99
N MET A 291 27.75 1.58 -3.29
CA MET A 291 26.28 1.71 -3.38
C MET A 291 25.81 3.17 -3.27
N CYS A 292 26.52 4.07 -3.95
CA CYS A 292 25.95 5.33 -4.38
C CYS A 292 26.48 5.58 -5.79
N LEU A 293 25.91 4.88 -6.77
CA LEU A 293 25.90 5.20 -8.20
C LEU A 293 25.22 4.00 -8.89
N ASN A 294 23.91 4.10 -9.11
CA ASN A 294 23.30 3.46 -10.27
C ASN A 294 22.58 4.57 -11.04
N PHE A 295 22.86 4.59 -12.34
CA PHE A 295 22.38 5.52 -13.35
C PHE A 295 20.85 5.47 -13.49
#